data_AF-X0ZSE7-F1
#
_entry.id   AF-X0ZSE7-F1
#
_cell.length_a   1.000
_cell.length_b   1.000
_cell.length_c   1.000
_cell.angle_alpha   90.00
_cell.angle_beta   90.00
_cell.angle_gamma   90.00
#
_symmetry.space_group_name_H-M   'P 1'
#
loop_
_entity.id
_entity.type
_entity.pdbx_description
1 polymer ?
#
loop_
_entity_poly.entity_id
_entity_poly.type
_entity_poly.pdbx_seq_one_letter_code
_entity_poly.pdbx_strand_id
1 'polypeptide(L)'
;MQVNNFDKYLKIGPNPDCAPELSFLAGADLSKLLNNEKKATEYALLQDKRPCLTIMFDEVNAYTVGQFIYLFEVTTSFTGVLFGINPYDQPAVELVKEATSALMGKPGRCELVDMTYEKFAQQIRSLTEVD
;
A
#
# COMPACT_ATOMS: atom_id res chain seq x y z
N MET A 1 8.01 -8.54 -1.57
CA MET A 1 8.55 -8.91 -0.24
C MET A 1 9.03 -10.36 -0.32
N GLN A 2 10.11 -10.72 0.36
CA GLN A 2 10.64 -12.09 0.42
C GLN A 2 10.94 -12.47 1.87
N VAL A 3 10.68 -13.71 2.24
CA VAL A 3 10.97 -14.23 3.59
C VAL A 3 11.92 -15.42 3.45
N ASN A 4 13.03 -15.41 4.18
CA ASN A 4 14.02 -16.48 4.14
C ASN A 4 13.59 -17.67 5.00
N ASN A 5 13.17 -17.40 6.24
CA ASN A 5 12.78 -18.41 7.22
C ASN A 5 11.31 -18.22 7.59
N PHE A 6 10.47 -19.14 7.11
CA PHE A 6 9.06 -19.17 7.46
C PHE A 6 8.87 -19.90 8.79
N ASP A 7 8.06 -19.33 9.68
CA ASP A 7 7.71 -19.94 10.97
C ASP A 7 7.01 -21.31 10.80
N LYS A 8 6.18 -21.44 9.76
CA LYS A 8 5.49 -22.69 9.44
C LYS A 8 6.14 -23.42 8.27
N TYR A 9 6.53 -24.66 8.53
CA TYR A 9 6.97 -25.58 7.50
C TYR A 9 5.79 -26.40 6.98
N LEU A 10 5.33 -26.07 5.77
CA LEU A 10 4.24 -26.77 5.09
C LEU A 10 4.75 -27.45 3.83
N LYS A 11 4.44 -28.74 3.71
CA LYS A 11 4.63 -29.51 2.50
C LYS A 11 3.37 -29.45 1.65
N ILE A 12 3.56 -29.32 0.34
CA ILE A 12 2.49 -29.53 -0.62
C ILE A 12 2.11 -31.01 -0.59
N GLY A 13 0.80 -31.29 -0.63
CA GLY A 13 0.24 -32.63 -0.59
C GLY A 13 0.67 -33.52 -1.77
N PRO A 14 0.22 -34.78 -1.80
CA PRO A 14 0.51 -35.68 -2.91
C PRO A 14 -0.10 -35.17 -4.22
N ASN A 15 0.41 -35.68 -5.34
CA ASN A 15 -0.08 -35.35 -6.67
C ASN A 15 -1.58 -35.68 -6.80
N PRO A 16 -2.44 -34.71 -7.14
CA PRO A 16 -3.87 -34.98 -7.31
C PRO A 16 -4.14 -35.73 -8.63
N ASP A 17 -4.97 -36.76 -8.59
CA ASP A 17 -5.37 -37.51 -9.78
C ASP A 17 -6.09 -36.63 -10.82
N CYS A 18 -6.75 -35.56 -10.38
CA CYS A 18 -7.45 -34.61 -11.25
C CYS A 18 -6.53 -33.62 -11.97
N ALA A 19 -5.26 -33.50 -11.58
CA ALA A 19 -4.28 -32.60 -12.21
C ALA A 19 -2.85 -33.20 -12.16
N PRO A 20 -2.57 -34.25 -12.96
CA PRO A 20 -1.27 -34.94 -12.95
C PRO A 20 -0.08 -34.04 -13.32
N GLU A 21 -0.31 -32.97 -14.07
CA GLU A 21 0.68 -31.96 -14.46
C GLU A 21 1.28 -31.21 -13.26
N LEU A 22 0.61 -31.21 -12.10
CA LEU A 22 1.10 -30.57 -10.87
C LEU A 22 2.05 -31.46 -10.05
N SER A 23 2.38 -32.64 -10.55
CA SER A 23 3.25 -33.62 -9.86
C SER A 23 4.59 -33.06 -9.39
N PHE A 24 5.17 -32.07 -10.09
CA PHE A 24 6.44 -31.43 -9.70
C PHE A 24 6.34 -30.60 -8.40
N LEU A 25 5.12 -30.24 -7.99
CA LEU A 25 4.86 -29.54 -6.73
C LEU A 25 4.71 -30.51 -5.56
N ALA A 26 4.37 -31.77 -5.81
CA ALA A 26 4.07 -32.73 -4.77
C ALA A 26 5.27 -32.94 -3.83
N GLY A 27 5.06 -32.78 -2.52
CA GLY A 27 6.12 -32.91 -1.51
C GLY A 27 7.14 -31.76 -1.46
N ALA A 28 7.02 -30.75 -2.32
CA ALA A 28 7.83 -29.54 -2.25
C ALA A 28 7.41 -28.66 -1.06
N ASP A 29 8.32 -27.78 -0.63
CA ASP A 29 8.02 -26.79 0.41
C ASP A 29 7.15 -25.68 -0.15
N LEU A 30 6.05 -25.36 0.55
CA LEU A 30 5.17 -24.27 0.15
C LEU A 30 5.92 -22.91 0.17
N SER A 31 6.83 -22.73 1.13
CA SER A 31 7.71 -21.56 1.21
C SER A 31 8.61 -21.41 -0.03
N LYS A 32 9.12 -22.53 -0.56
CA LYS A 32 9.92 -22.56 -1.79
C LYS A 32 9.07 -22.15 -2.99
N LEU A 33 7.84 -22.65 -3.09
CA LEU A 33 6.91 -22.25 -4.15
C LEU A 33 6.63 -20.74 -4.09
N LEU A 34 6.26 -20.22 -2.92
CA LEU A 34 5.97 -18.78 -2.74
C LEU A 34 7.15 -17.89 -3.15
N ASN A 35 8.37 -18.21 -2.71
CA ASN A 35 9.56 -17.45 -3.07
C ASN A 35 9.91 -17.56 -4.57
N ASN A 36 9.63 -18.70 -5.20
CA ASN A 36 9.82 -18.87 -6.64
C ASN A 36 8.79 -18.09 -7.46
N GLU A 37 7.51 -18.14 -7.08
CA GLU A 37 6.43 -17.36 -7.71
C GLU A 37 6.70 -15.86 -7.66
N LYS A 38 7.20 -15.38 -6.51
CA LYS A 38 7.66 -13.99 -6.36
C LYS A 38 8.76 -13.66 -7.39
N LYS A 39 9.77 -14.51 -7.55
CA LYS A 39 10.88 -14.28 -8.50
C LYS A 39 10.38 -14.33 -9.95
N ALA A 40 9.48 -15.25 -10.26
CA ALA A 40 8.86 -15.34 -11.58
C ALA A 40 8.05 -14.09 -11.92
N THR A 41 7.30 -13.56 -10.93
CA THR A 41 6.54 -12.31 -11.07
C THR A 41 7.48 -11.11 -11.27
N GLU A 42 8.57 -11.01 -10.51
CA GLU A 42 9.58 -9.97 -10.72
C GLU A 42 10.18 -10.04 -12.13
N TYR A 43 10.51 -11.25 -12.59
CA TYR A 43 11.00 -11.45 -13.94
C TYR A 43 10.01 -10.96 -14.99
N ALA A 44 8.71 -11.30 -14.85
CA ALA A 44 7.67 -10.84 -15.77
C ALA A 44 7.53 -9.31 -15.76
N LEU A 45 7.57 -8.66 -14.59
CA LEU A 45 7.55 -7.19 -14.47
C LEU A 45 8.76 -6.53 -15.14
N LEU A 46 9.95 -7.12 -14.99
CA LEU A 46 11.16 -6.64 -15.64
C LEU A 46 11.07 -6.74 -17.17
N GLN A 47 10.46 -7.80 -17.70
CA GLN A 47 10.22 -7.92 -19.15
C GLN A 47 9.32 -6.79 -19.68
N ASP A 48 8.32 -6.38 -18.89
CA ASP A 48 7.44 -5.24 -19.21
C ASP A 48 8.04 -3.88 -18.80
N LYS A 49 9.34 -3.83 -18.47
CA LYS A 49 10.07 -2.61 -18.05
C LYS A 49 9.40 -1.89 -16.88
N ARG A 50 8.75 -2.63 -15.98
CA ARG A 50 8.16 -2.12 -14.75
C ARG A 50 9.20 -2.17 -13.63
N PRO A 51 9.59 -1.02 -13.05
CA PRO A 51 10.48 -1.02 -11.90
C PRO A 51 9.88 -1.81 -10.74
N CYS A 52 10.68 -2.66 -10.12
CA CYS A 52 10.30 -3.45 -8.95
C CYS A 52 11.37 -3.34 -7.86
N LEU A 53 10.93 -3.47 -6.62
CA LEU A 53 11.79 -3.45 -5.44
C LEU A 53 11.35 -4.56 -4.49
N THR A 54 12.32 -5.23 -3.87
CA THR A 54 12.05 -6.25 -2.85
C THR A 54 12.68 -5.87 -1.52
N ILE A 55 11.83 -5.84 -0.50
CA ILE A 55 12.24 -5.90 0.91
C ILE A 55 12.35 -7.36 1.33
N MET A 56 13.51 -7.74 1.85
CA MET A 56 13.81 -9.10 2.32
C MET A 56 13.74 -9.14 3.85
N PHE A 57 13.07 -10.15 4.37
CA PHE A 57 12.98 -10.46 5.78
C PHE A 57 13.68 -11.79 6.04
N ASP A 58 14.51 -11.84 7.07
CA ASP A 58 15.06 -13.13 7.52
C ASP A 58 13.96 -14.02 8.08
N GLU A 59 13.04 -13.43 8.84
CA GLU A 59 11.82 -14.06 9.37
C GLU A 59 10.78 -12.96 9.63
N VAL A 60 9.51 -13.35 9.82
CA VAL A 60 8.44 -12.40 10.15
C VAL A 60 8.16 -12.49 11.65
N ASN A 61 8.66 -11.51 12.40
CA ASN A 61 8.42 -11.41 13.84
C ASN A 61 8.36 -9.92 14.27
N ALA A 62 8.07 -9.67 15.55
CA ALA A 62 7.92 -8.30 16.05
C ALA A 62 9.18 -7.44 15.84
N TYR A 63 10.37 -8.04 15.89
CA TYR A 63 11.63 -7.34 15.69
C TYR A 63 11.83 -6.90 14.23
N THR A 64 11.69 -7.83 13.28
CA THR A 64 11.86 -7.53 11.85
C THR A 64 10.73 -6.65 11.31
N VAL A 65 9.52 -6.76 11.85
CA VAL A 65 8.41 -5.84 11.56
C VAL A 65 8.70 -4.44 12.10
N GLY A 66 9.28 -4.31 13.30
CA GLY A 66 9.71 -3.03 13.83
C GLY A 66 10.74 -2.33 12.95
N GLN A 67 11.73 -3.09 12.45
CA GLN A 67 12.71 -2.58 11.48
C GLN A 67 12.03 -2.10 10.19
N PHE A 68 11.06 -2.86 9.67
CA PHE A 68 10.31 -2.49 8.48
C PHE A 68 9.52 -1.20 8.66
N ILE A 69 8.79 -1.06 9.77
CA ILE A 69 8.01 0.16 10.08
C ILE A 69 8.95 1.36 10.11
N TYR A 70 10.02 1.29 10.89
CA TYR A 70 10.97 2.39 11.04
C TYR A 70 11.65 2.76 9.71
N LEU A 71 12.01 1.76 8.89
CA LEU A 71 12.55 1.99 7.55
C LEU A 71 11.60 2.86 6.71
N PHE A 72 10.30 2.56 6.71
CA PHE A 72 9.32 3.31 5.93
C PHE A 72 8.98 4.68 6.54
N GLU A 73 8.99 4.84 7.86
CA GLU A 73 8.85 6.15 8.52
C GLU A 73 9.98 7.10 8.11
N VAL A 74 11.23 6.63 8.16
CA VAL A 74 12.41 7.39 7.76
C VAL A 74 12.39 7.66 6.25
N THR A 75 12.07 6.65 5.43
CA THR A 75 11.98 6.79 3.97
C THR A 75 10.92 7.83 3.58
N THR A 76 9.78 7.83 4.24
CA THR A 76 8.71 8.83 4.01
C THR A 76 9.19 10.23 4.34
N SER A 77 9.87 10.39 5.49
CA SER A 77 10.44 11.67 5.92
C SER A 77 11.44 12.22 4.89
N PHE A 78 12.35 11.37 4.41
CA PHE A 78 13.31 11.77 3.36
C PHE A 78 12.63 12.05 2.02
N THR A 79 11.63 11.26 1.65
CA THR A 79 10.89 11.46 0.40
C THR A 79 10.17 12.81 0.39
N GLY A 80 9.58 13.23 1.51
CA GLY A 80 8.97 14.55 1.64
C GLY A 80 9.96 15.68 1.34
N VAL A 81 11.15 15.61 1.96
CA VAL A 81 12.23 16.58 1.71
C VAL A 81 12.69 16.54 0.25
N LEU A 82 12.88 15.36 -0.33
CA LEU A 82 13.29 15.19 -1.73
C LEU A 82 12.26 15.76 -2.72
N PHE A 83 10.97 15.70 -2.38
CA PHE A 83 9.88 16.22 -3.20
C PHE A 83 9.52 17.67 -2.88
N GLY A 84 10.21 18.32 -1.93
CA GLY A 84 9.94 19.70 -1.54
C GLY A 84 8.58 19.89 -0.85
N ILE A 85 8.06 18.86 -0.20
CA ILE A 85 6.79 18.89 0.55
C ILE A 85 7.05 18.67 2.04
N ASN A 86 6.11 19.10 2.88
CA ASN A 86 6.15 18.78 4.31
C ASN A 86 5.59 17.37 4.55
N PRO A 87 6.38 16.39 5.02
CA PRO A 87 5.89 15.04 5.27
C PRO A 87 5.06 14.90 6.57
N TYR A 88 4.94 15.97 7.36
CA TYR A 88 4.34 15.95 8.70
C TYR A 88 3.03 16.74 8.83
N ASP A 89 2.49 17.30 7.74
CA ASP A 89 1.20 17.96 7.74
C ASP A 89 0.13 17.22 6.90
N GLN A 90 -1.13 17.63 7.07
CA GLN A 90 -2.28 17.03 6.38
C GLN A 90 -3.45 18.02 6.22
N PRO A 91 -3.26 19.16 5.52
CA PRO A 91 -4.26 20.23 5.44
C PRO A 91 -5.61 19.79 4.85
N ALA A 92 -5.60 18.87 3.88
CA ALA A 92 -6.81 18.37 3.24
C ALA A 92 -7.78 17.66 4.22
N VAL A 93 -7.26 17.08 5.30
CA VAL A 93 -8.08 16.35 6.29
C VAL A 93 -8.97 17.32 7.08
N GLU A 94 -8.47 18.50 7.41
CA GLU A 94 -9.24 19.51 8.14
C GLU A 94 -10.33 20.11 7.25
N LEU A 95 -10.04 20.39 5.97
CA LEU A 95 -11.04 20.84 4.99
C LEU A 95 -12.22 19.87 4.88
N VAL A 96 -11.95 18.56 4.85
CA VAL A 96 -13.00 17.52 4.81
C VAL A 96 -13.84 17.51 6.09
N LYS A 97 -13.22 17.68 7.26
CA LYS A 97 -13.94 17.74 8.55
C LYS A 97 -14.85 18.96 8.64
N GLU A 98 -14.39 20.11 8.14
CA GLU A 98 -15.18 21.34 8.10
C GLU A 98 -16.38 21.21 7.16
N ALA A 99 -16.13 20.75 5.93
CA ALA A 99 -17.20 20.53 4.95
C ALA A 99 -18.25 19.52 5.47
N THR A 100 -17.80 18.43 6.10
CA THR A 100 -18.71 17.44 6.70
C THR A 100 -19.52 18.03 7.84
N SER A 101 -18.89 18.84 8.70
CA SER A 101 -19.58 19.49 9.84
C SER A 101 -20.64 20.49 9.36
N ALA A 102 -20.35 21.24 8.28
CA ALA A 102 -21.29 22.16 7.65
C ALA A 102 -22.50 21.42 7.07
N LEU A 103 -22.26 20.36 6.29
CA LEU A 103 -23.32 19.55 5.68
C LEU A 103 -24.21 18.83 6.70
N MET A 104 -23.65 18.47 7.86
CA MET A 104 -24.39 17.86 8.97
C MET A 104 -25.09 18.89 9.87
N GLY A 105 -25.05 20.18 9.54
CA GLY A 105 -25.79 21.24 10.25
C GLY A 105 -25.24 21.58 11.64
N LYS A 106 -23.94 21.34 11.90
CA LYS A 106 -23.33 21.62 13.21
C LYS A 106 -23.26 23.14 13.45
N PRO A 107 -23.85 23.68 14.54
CA PRO A 107 -23.80 25.12 14.81
C PRO A 107 -22.37 25.59 15.16
N GLY A 108 -21.97 26.74 14.62
CA GLY A 108 -20.85 27.53 15.16
C GLY A 108 -19.45 27.31 14.57
N ARG A 109 -19.28 26.78 13.35
CA ARG A 109 -17.91 26.69 12.77
C ARG A 109 -17.75 26.86 11.26
N CYS A 110 -18.78 27.19 10.51
CA CYS A 110 -18.64 27.39 9.07
C CYS A 110 -19.38 28.64 8.59
N GLU A 111 -18.69 29.51 7.85
CA GLU A 111 -19.34 30.52 6.99
C GLU A 111 -19.99 29.88 5.75
N LEU A 112 -19.77 28.58 5.54
CA LEU A 112 -20.29 27.78 4.42
C LEU A 112 -21.75 27.33 4.60
N VAL A 113 -22.43 27.75 5.68
CA VAL A 113 -23.77 27.26 6.08
C VAL A 113 -24.85 27.54 5.01
N ASP A 114 -24.60 28.42 4.04
CA ASP A 114 -25.53 28.74 2.93
C ASP A 114 -25.02 28.37 1.52
N MET A 115 -23.94 27.59 1.40
CA MET A 115 -23.43 27.19 0.08
C MET A 115 -24.06 25.88 -0.42
N THR A 116 -24.86 25.97 -1.47
CA THR A 116 -25.29 24.81 -2.27
C THR A 116 -24.07 24.08 -2.84
N TYR A 117 -24.17 22.75 -3.01
CA TYR A 117 -23.10 21.90 -3.56
C TYR A 117 -22.54 22.43 -4.90
N GLU A 118 -23.39 23.06 -5.72
CA GLU A 118 -23.01 23.69 -6.99
C GLU A 118 -22.06 24.90 -6.80
N LYS A 119 -22.29 25.74 -5.79
CA LYS A 119 -21.40 26.88 -5.47
C LYS A 119 -20.07 26.41 -4.89
N PHE A 120 -20.10 25.35 -4.08
CA PHE A 120 -18.89 24.71 -3.55
C PHE A 120 -18.05 24.09 -4.66
N ALA A 121 -18.68 23.35 -5.58
CA ALA A 121 -18.00 22.76 -6.74
C ALA A 121 -17.42 23.81 -7.70
N GLN A 122 -18.10 24.94 -7.91
CA GLN A 122 -17.58 26.06 -8.72
C GLN A 122 -16.36 26.73 -8.09
N GLN A 123 -16.33 26.92 -6.78
CA GLN A 123 -15.17 27.50 -6.10
C GLN A 123 -13.94 26.59 -6.16
N ILE A 124 -14.11 25.27 -5.95
CA ILE A 124 -13.01 24.32 -6.08
C ILE A 124 -12.43 24.35 -7.51
N ARG A 125 -13.27 24.29 -8.55
CA ARG A 125 -12.82 24.39 -9.96
C ARG A 125 -12.12 25.71 -10.29
N SER A 126 -12.44 26.81 -9.61
CA SER A 126 -11.73 28.09 -9.80
C SER A 126 -10.38 28.17 -9.09
N LEU A 127 -10.14 27.33 -8.08
CA LEU A 127 -8.93 27.34 -7.23
C LEU A 127 -7.93 26.26 -7.65
N THR A 128 -8.40 25.18 -8.25
CA THR A 128 -7.57 24.16 -8.89
C THR A 128 -7.71 24.35 -10.40
N GLU A 129 -6.63 24.67 -11.10
CA GLU A 129 -6.57 24.75 -12.58
C GLU A 129 -6.73 23.37 -13.25
N VAL A 130 -7.69 22.59 -12.77
CA VAL A 130 -8.01 21.24 -13.23
C VAL A 130 -9.37 21.33 -13.91
N ASP A 131 -9.36 21.19 -15.23
CA ASP A 131 -10.56 21.05 -16.08
C ASP A 131 -11.44 19.85 -15.68
#